data_AF-A0A752X425-F1
#
_entry.id   AF-A0A752X425-F1
#
_cell.length_a   1.000
_cell.length_b   1.000
_cell.length_c   1.000
_cell.angle_alpha   90.00
_cell.angle_beta   90.00
_cell.angle_gamma   90.00
#
_symmetry.space_group_name_H-M   'P 1'
#
loop_
_entity.id
_entity.type
_entity.pdbx_description
1 polymer ?
#
loop_
_entity_poly.entity_id
_entity_poly.type
_entity_poly.pdbx_seq_one_letter_code
_entity_poly.pdbx_strand_id
1 'polypeptide(L)'
;QAAQGDRAAVSQLRGWDYRDRRKDRSRTTTTDRCVVLCEPGGTPVYGNTGDLEARLQKNGSVRFRDRRTGEFVCTDYGDRVVFRNHHDRNALADKLDLIAPVLFGRDPRMGFEPEGNDKQFNQVFAEMVAWHNVTGRTGHEDYRITRPDVDHHREGSERYYRDYIAANSNDDASLPPPEQDKRWEPPSPG
;
A
#
# COMPACT_ATOMS: atom_id res chain seq x y z
N GLN A 1 -26.47 -0.37 -2.89
CA GLN A 1 -26.39 -1.72 -3.51
C GLN A 1 -25.67 -1.74 -4.89
N ALA A 2 -24.89 -0.72 -5.27
CA ALA A 2 -24.17 -0.67 -6.55
C ALA A 2 -22.73 -1.24 -6.52
N ALA A 3 -22.04 -1.18 -5.38
CA ALA A 3 -20.63 -1.58 -5.24
C ALA A 3 -20.34 -3.07 -5.52
N GLN A 4 -21.35 -3.94 -5.40
CA GLN A 4 -21.20 -5.38 -5.63
C GLN A 4 -21.25 -5.74 -7.13
N GLY A 5 -22.00 -4.97 -7.93
CA GLY A 5 -22.06 -5.12 -9.38
C GLY A 5 -20.76 -4.74 -10.08
N ASP A 6 -20.10 -3.69 -9.58
CA ASP A 6 -18.83 -3.21 -10.13
C ASP A 6 -17.68 -4.21 -9.88
N ARG A 7 -17.60 -4.79 -8.68
CA ARG A 7 -16.62 -5.85 -8.36
C ARG A 7 -16.77 -7.08 -9.24
N ALA A 8 -18.02 -7.50 -9.50
CA ALA A 8 -18.29 -8.63 -10.37
C ALA A 8 -17.90 -8.33 -11.84
N ALA A 9 -18.18 -7.12 -12.33
CA ALA A 9 -17.79 -6.69 -13.68
C ALA A 9 -16.27 -6.62 -13.88
N VAL A 10 -15.53 -6.11 -12.89
CA VAL A 10 -14.05 -6.11 -12.88
C VAL A 10 -13.51 -7.55 -12.91
N SER A 11 -14.12 -8.46 -12.14
CA SER A 11 -13.74 -9.88 -12.12
C SER A 11 -14.00 -10.59 -13.46
N GLN A 12 -15.14 -10.32 -14.12
CA GLN A 12 -15.51 -10.91 -15.41
C GLN A 12 -14.59 -10.48 -16.57
N LEU A 13 -14.24 -9.19 -16.65
CA LEU A 13 -13.25 -8.69 -17.64
C LEU A 13 -11.88 -9.40 -17.50
N ARG A 14 -11.58 -9.89 -16.30
CA ARG A 14 -10.28 -10.46 -15.93
C ARG A 14 -10.16 -11.95 -16.19
N GLY A 15 -11.27 -12.71 -16.21
CA GLY A 15 -11.28 -14.13 -16.58
C GLY A 15 -10.75 -14.39 -18.01
N TRP A 16 -10.79 -13.37 -18.86
CA TRP A 16 -10.26 -13.38 -20.22
C TRP A 16 -8.77 -13.00 -20.29
N ASP A 17 -8.30 -12.11 -19.42
CA ASP A 17 -6.94 -11.53 -19.46
C ASP A 17 -5.92 -12.30 -18.57
N TYR A 18 -6.39 -13.00 -17.54
CA TYR A 18 -5.54 -13.81 -16.64
C TYR A 18 -4.72 -14.89 -17.38
N ARG A 19 -5.24 -15.44 -18.47
CA ARG A 19 -4.58 -16.50 -19.24
C ARG A 19 -3.41 -16.01 -20.10
N ASP A 20 -3.39 -14.72 -20.47
CA ASP A 20 -2.47 -14.20 -21.50
C ASP A 20 -1.19 -13.58 -20.90
N ARG A 21 -1.20 -13.18 -19.62
CA ARG A 21 -0.15 -12.34 -19.02
C ARG A 21 0.97 -13.04 -18.25
N ARG A 22 1.18 -14.35 -18.43
CA ARG A 22 2.33 -15.06 -17.81
C ARG A 22 3.71 -14.53 -18.23
N LYS A 23 3.79 -13.61 -19.19
CA LYS A 23 5.04 -13.03 -19.71
C LYS A 23 5.22 -11.53 -19.41
N ASP A 24 4.35 -10.92 -18.59
CA ASP A 24 4.34 -9.46 -18.44
C ASP A 24 5.53 -8.93 -17.60
N ARG A 25 6.27 -7.97 -18.17
CA ARG A 25 7.45 -7.32 -17.60
C ARG A 25 7.14 -6.50 -16.35
N SER A 26 5.89 -6.35 -15.92
CA SER A 26 5.45 -5.48 -14.83
C SER A 26 5.51 -6.12 -13.43
N ARG A 27 6.18 -7.27 -13.28
CA ARG A 27 6.28 -7.99 -11.99
C ARG A 27 7.58 -7.74 -11.22
N THR A 28 8.57 -7.09 -11.82
CA THR A 28 9.91 -6.94 -11.24
C THR A 28 10.18 -5.49 -10.86
N THR A 29 10.57 -5.25 -9.61
CA THR A 29 11.10 -3.98 -9.11
C THR A 29 12.39 -3.63 -9.85
N THR A 30 12.50 -2.36 -10.25
CA THR A 30 13.69 -1.80 -10.91
C THR A 30 14.03 -0.44 -10.31
N THR A 31 15.07 0.20 -10.82
CA THR A 31 15.43 1.59 -10.44
C THR A 31 14.31 2.60 -10.70
N ASP A 32 13.36 2.29 -11.60
CA ASP A 32 12.29 3.21 -12.01
C ASP A 32 10.93 2.85 -11.42
N ARG A 33 10.75 1.64 -10.90
CA ARG A 33 9.45 1.17 -10.38
C ARG A 33 9.58 0.19 -9.23
N CYS A 34 8.64 0.27 -8.30
CA CYS A 34 8.46 -0.68 -7.23
C CYS A 34 7.26 -1.58 -7.51
N VAL A 35 7.36 -2.84 -7.10
CA VAL A 35 6.27 -3.81 -7.18
C VAL A 35 5.99 -4.37 -5.79
N VAL A 36 4.73 -4.26 -5.36
CA VAL A 36 4.20 -4.98 -4.20
C VAL A 36 3.35 -6.11 -4.74
N LEU A 37 3.78 -7.35 -4.53
CA LEU A 37 3.00 -8.55 -4.81
C LEU A 37 1.90 -8.71 -3.75
N CYS A 38 0.77 -9.23 -4.19
CA CYS A 38 -0.43 -9.44 -3.38
C CYS A 38 -0.95 -10.86 -3.65
N GLU A 39 -1.95 -11.29 -2.89
CA GLU A 39 -2.49 -12.65 -3.07
C GLU A 39 -2.89 -12.89 -4.55
N PRO A 40 -2.39 -13.98 -5.18
CA PRO A 40 -2.74 -14.31 -6.55
C PRO A 40 -4.26 -14.41 -6.75
N GLY A 41 -4.80 -13.63 -7.69
CA GLY A 41 -6.24 -13.62 -7.97
C GLY A 41 -7.04 -12.56 -7.21
N GLY A 42 -6.42 -11.80 -6.29
CA GLY A 42 -7.06 -10.66 -5.62
C GLY A 42 -7.67 -9.67 -6.60
N THR A 43 -8.86 -9.14 -6.34
CA THR A 43 -9.53 -8.14 -7.21
C THR A 43 -8.93 -6.76 -6.94
N PRO A 44 -8.57 -5.97 -7.97
CA PRO A 44 -8.11 -4.60 -7.76
C PRO A 44 -9.11 -3.79 -6.94
N VAL A 45 -8.61 -2.85 -6.16
CA VAL A 45 -9.47 -1.86 -5.50
C VAL A 45 -10.09 -0.99 -6.58
N TYR A 46 -11.42 -0.98 -6.64
CA TYR A 46 -12.18 -0.15 -7.58
C TYR A 46 -13.11 0.79 -6.80
N GLY A 47 -12.76 2.08 -6.85
CA GLY A 47 -13.37 3.15 -6.08
C GLY A 47 -12.31 4.18 -5.72
N ASN A 48 -12.69 5.45 -5.66
CA ASN A 48 -11.79 6.49 -5.17
C ASN A 48 -11.42 6.19 -3.71
N THR A 49 -10.15 6.36 -3.36
CA THR A 49 -9.64 6.05 -2.02
C THR A 49 -8.60 7.08 -1.62
N GLY A 50 -8.73 7.68 -0.43
CA GLY A 50 -7.98 8.86 -0.04
C GLY A 50 -8.00 9.95 -1.12
N ASP A 51 -6.82 10.44 -1.49
CA ASP A 51 -6.60 11.43 -2.55
C ASP A 51 -6.61 10.86 -3.97
N LEU A 52 -6.91 9.57 -4.15
CA LEU A 52 -6.76 8.89 -5.42
C LEU A 52 -8.06 8.72 -6.20
N GLU A 53 -8.04 9.10 -7.47
CA GLU A 53 -9.09 8.83 -8.45
C GLU A 53 -8.82 7.48 -9.13
N ALA A 54 -9.78 6.55 -9.04
CA ALA A 54 -9.70 5.23 -9.66
C ALA A 54 -10.23 5.25 -11.09
N ARG A 55 -9.47 4.67 -12.03
CA ARG A 55 -9.90 4.48 -13.42
C ARG A 55 -9.69 3.04 -13.87
N LEU A 56 -10.80 2.32 -14.08
CA LEU A 56 -10.80 0.97 -14.63
C LEU A 56 -10.26 0.97 -16.06
N GLN A 57 -9.31 0.09 -16.32
CA GLN A 57 -8.75 -0.14 -17.64
C GLN A 57 -9.47 -1.30 -18.33
N LYS A 58 -9.46 -1.33 -19.68
CA LYS A 58 -10.06 -2.41 -20.48
C LYS A 58 -9.54 -3.80 -20.10
N ASN A 59 -8.33 -3.85 -19.57
CA ASN A 59 -7.59 -5.04 -19.20
C ASN A 59 -7.88 -5.47 -17.73
N GLY A 60 -8.88 -4.86 -17.08
CA GLY A 60 -9.30 -5.17 -15.71
C GLY A 60 -8.39 -4.63 -14.61
N SER A 61 -7.27 -3.97 -14.91
CA SER A 61 -6.49 -3.22 -13.91
C SER A 61 -7.15 -1.89 -13.56
N VAL A 62 -6.81 -1.33 -12.39
CA VAL A 62 -7.25 0.01 -11.99
C VAL A 62 -6.03 0.92 -11.92
N ARG A 63 -6.07 2.04 -12.65
CA ARG A 63 -5.06 3.09 -12.56
C ARG A 63 -5.52 4.16 -11.59
N PHE A 64 -4.64 4.56 -10.72
CA PHE A 64 -4.88 5.63 -9.76
C PHE A 64 -4.13 6.90 -10.15
N ARG A 65 -4.81 8.03 -10.03
CA ARG A 65 -4.23 9.37 -10.18
C ARG A 65 -4.44 10.18 -8.91
N ASP A 66 -3.48 11.03 -8.58
CA ASP A 66 -3.65 12.01 -7.52
C ASP A 66 -4.70 13.04 -7.99
N ARG A 67 -5.77 13.23 -7.21
CA ARG A 67 -6.85 14.17 -7.53
C ARG A 67 -6.41 15.63 -7.45
N ARG A 68 -5.37 15.93 -6.68
CA ARG A 68 -4.82 17.28 -6.49
C ARG A 68 -3.99 17.71 -7.69
N THR A 69 -3.17 16.81 -8.23
CA THR A 69 -2.21 17.11 -9.30
C THR A 69 -2.59 16.55 -10.66
N GLY A 70 -3.47 15.54 -10.70
CA GLY A 70 -3.82 14.77 -11.89
C GLY A 70 -2.74 13.76 -12.31
N GLU A 71 -1.63 13.67 -11.57
CA GLU A 71 -0.50 12.80 -11.89
C GLU A 71 -0.84 11.32 -11.69
N PHE A 72 -0.21 10.46 -12.48
CA PHE A 72 -0.28 9.02 -12.30
C PHE A 72 0.49 8.60 -11.05
N VAL A 73 -0.13 7.79 -10.20
CA VAL A 73 0.44 7.33 -8.93
C VAL A 73 0.81 5.84 -9.01
N CYS A 74 -0.18 4.98 -9.24
CA CYS A 74 0.03 3.54 -9.28
C CYS A 74 -0.98 2.83 -10.19
N THR A 75 -0.68 1.57 -10.52
CA THR A 75 -1.62 0.64 -11.14
C THR A 75 -1.82 -0.56 -10.22
N ASP A 76 -3.07 -0.83 -9.87
CA ASP A 76 -3.49 -2.04 -9.20
C ASP A 76 -3.93 -3.08 -10.24
N TYR A 77 -3.16 -4.15 -10.35
CA TYR A 77 -3.47 -5.30 -11.20
C TYR A 77 -4.28 -6.37 -10.46
N GLY A 78 -4.46 -6.21 -9.14
CA GLY A 78 -5.18 -7.06 -8.21
C GLY A 78 -4.29 -8.11 -7.53
N ASP A 79 -3.37 -8.72 -8.30
CA ASP A 79 -2.33 -9.61 -7.77
C ASP A 79 -1.01 -8.88 -7.46
N ARG A 80 -0.92 -7.60 -7.85
CA ARG A 80 0.21 -6.71 -7.57
C ARG A 80 -0.18 -5.26 -7.71
N VAL A 81 0.53 -4.39 -6.99
CA VAL A 81 0.50 -2.94 -7.18
C VAL A 81 1.85 -2.50 -7.72
N VAL A 82 1.83 -1.67 -8.76
CA VAL A 82 3.04 -1.13 -9.39
C VAL A 82 2.99 0.38 -9.33
N PHE A 83 4.07 0.99 -8.85
CA PHE A 83 4.22 2.44 -8.74
C PHE A 83 5.67 2.85 -9.05
N ARG A 84 5.91 4.15 -9.22
CA ARG A 84 7.23 4.67 -9.58
C ARG A 84 8.18 4.58 -8.38
N ASN A 85 9.40 4.09 -8.60
CA ASN A 85 10.46 4.09 -7.59
C ASN A 85 11.08 5.50 -7.50
N HIS A 86 11.81 5.75 -6.42
CA HIS A 86 12.54 6.99 -6.23
C HIS A 86 13.85 6.72 -5.45
N HIS A 87 14.93 7.39 -5.87
CA HIS A 87 16.23 7.26 -5.22
C HIS A 87 16.29 7.99 -3.88
N ASP A 88 15.62 9.14 -3.78
CA ASP A 88 15.41 9.81 -2.49
C ASP A 88 14.39 9.05 -1.64
N ARG A 89 14.79 8.74 -0.40
CA ARG A 89 14.01 7.95 0.56
C ARG A 89 12.72 8.64 0.96
N ASN A 90 12.74 9.96 1.19
CA ASN A 90 11.58 10.71 1.66
C ASN A 90 10.53 10.79 0.55
N ALA A 91 10.96 11.04 -0.69
CA ALA A 91 10.07 11.00 -1.84
C ALA A 91 9.53 9.59 -2.13
N LEU A 92 10.26 8.52 -1.78
CA LEU A 92 9.72 7.15 -1.84
C LEU A 92 8.70 6.90 -0.73
N ALA A 93 8.97 7.40 0.47
CA ALA A 93 8.07 7.37 1.62
C ALA A 93 6.73 8.07 1.31
N ASP A 94 6.78 9.30 0.78
CA ASP A 94 5.58 10.06 0.37
C ASP A 94 4.74 9.30 -0.67
N LYS A 95 5.41 8.59 -1.59
CA LYS A 95 4.71 7.76 -2.60
C LYS A 95 4.04 6.55 -1.98
N LEU A 96 4.71 5.92 -1.03
CA LEU A 96 4.17 4.77 -0.30
C LEU A 96 2.95 5.17 0.54
N ASP A 97 3.02 6.30 1.25
CA ASP A 97 1.88 6.86 1.97
C ASP A 97 0.71 7.16 1.03
N LEU A 98 0.98 7.81 -0.10
CA LEU A 98 -0.06 8.14 -1.07
C LEU A 98 -0.78 6.88 -1.62
N ILE A 99 -0.09 5.74 -1.74
CA ILE A 99 -0.71 4.48 -2.19
C ILE A 99 -1.20 3.59 -1.04
N ALA A 100 -0.94 3.94 0.22
CA ALA A 100 -1.35 3.15 1.38
C ALA A 100 -2.85 2.79 1.36
N PRO A 101 -3.78 3.69 0.99
CA PRO A 101 -5.21 3.35 0.90
C PRO A 101 -5.55 2.29 -0.18
N VAL A 102 -4.69 2.11 -1.19
CA VAL A 102 -4.85 1.04 -2.21
C VAL A 102 -4.37 -0.29 -1.66
N LEU A 103 -3.29 -0.29 -0.87
CA LEU A 103 -2.74 -1.49 -0.25
C LEU A 103 -3.63 -1.95 0.90
N PHE A 104 -3.90 -1.10 1.88
CA PHE A 104 -4.66 -1.41 3.09
C PHE A 104 -6.18 -1.34 2.92
N GLY A 105 -6.68 -1.06 1.71
CA GLY A 105 -8.10 -1.25 1.35
C GLY A 105 -8.47 -2.73 1.11
N ARG A 106 -7.51 -3.64 1.25
CA ARG A 106 -7.65 -5.08 1.01
C ARG A 106 -7.89 -5.83 2.32
N ASP A 107 -8.28 -7.09 2.22
CA ASP A 107 -8.37 -7.94 3.41
C ASP A 107 -6.96 -8.14 4.01
N PRO A 108 -6.74 -7.87 5.32
CA PRO A 108 -5.44 -8.01 5.97
C PRO A 108 -4.87 -9.43 5.94
N ARG A 109 -5.71 -10.45 5.71
CA ARG A 109 -5.27 -11.83 5.51
C ARG A 109 -4.58 -12.03 4.17
N MET A 110 -4.77 -11.13 3.22
CA MET A 110 -4.01 -11.12 1.97
C MET A 110 -2.62 -10.55 2.26
N GLY A 111 -1.63 -11.44 2.37
CA GLY A 111 -0.24 -11.05 2.60
C GLY A 111 0.31 -10.14 1.49
N PHE A 112 1.11 -9.16 1.88
CA PHE A 112 1.88 -8.34 0.94
C PHE A 112 3.32 -8.80 0.86
N GLU A 113 3.91 -8.66 -0.32
CA GLU A 113 5.33 -8.96 -0.51
C GLU A 113 5.98 -7.90 -1.40
N PRO A 114 6.91 -7.08 -0.89
CA PRO A 114 7.70 -6.21 -1.76
C PRO A 114 8.64 -7.08 -2.60
N GLU A 115 8.59 -6.90 -3.92
CA GLU A 115 9.36 -7.71 -4.85
C GLU A 115 10.81 -7.20 -4.95
N GLY A 116 11.76 -8.15 -4.94
CA GLY A 116 13.17 -7.88 -5.20
C GLY A 116 13.97 -7.39 -3.98
N ASN A 117 15.25 -7.08 -4.22
CA ASN A 117 16.23 -6.83 -3.16
C ASN A 117 16.58 -5.33 -2.99
N ASP A 118 15.72 -4.43 -3.46
CA ASP A 118 15.89 -2.99 -3.24
C ASP A 118 15.77 -2.70 -1.74
N LYS A 119 16.91 -2.42 -1.10
CA LYS A 119 16.98 -2.24 0.36
C LYS A 119 16.15 -1.05 0.82
N GLN A 120 16.19 0.06 0.09
CA GLN A 120 15.48 1.28 0.48
C GLN A 120 13.98 1.06 0.39
N PHE A 121 13.50 0.49 -0.73
CA PHE A 121 12.10 0.16 -0.88
C PHE A 121 11.63 -0.83 0.19
N ASN A 122 12.38 -1.91 0.44
CA ASN A 122 12.02 -2.91 1.44
C ASN A 122 11.90 -2.31 2.86
N GLN A 123 12.84 -1.43 3.24
CA GLN A 123 12.81 -0.76 4.55
C GLN A 123 11.60 0.17 4.69
N VAL A 124 11.42 1.10 3.74
CA VAL A 124 10.34 2.09 3.78
C VAL A 124 8.97 1.39 3.72
N PHE A 125 8.85 0.31 2.95
CA PHE A 125 7.62 -0.49 2.90
C PHE A 125 7.31 -1.13 4.26
N ALA A 126 8.30 -1.75 4.91
CA ALA A 126 8.11 -2.33 6.24
C ALA A 126 7.76 -1.29 7.31
N GLU A 127 8.36 -0.11 7.26
CA GLU A 127 8.04 1.02 8.14
C GLU A 127 6.60 1.50 7.96
N MET A 128 6.13 1.65 6.72
CA MET A 128 4.75 2.02 6.41
C MET A 128 3.75 0.99 6.98
N VAL A 129 4.01 -0.31 6.78
CA VAL A 129 3.13 -1.37 7.32
C VAL A 129 3.15 -1.35 8.85
N ALA A 130 4.32 -1.20 9.46
CA ALA A 130 4.46 -1.11 10.91
C ALA A 130 3.67 0.07 11.49
N TRP A 131 3.81 1.25 10.90
CA TRP A 131 3.06 2.43 11.32
C TRP A 131 1.55 2.22 11.18
N HIS A 132 1.11 1.66 10.06
CA HIS A 132 -0.30 1.36 9.83
C HIS A 132 -0.85 0.41 10.89
N ASN A 133 -0.13 -0.67 11.23
CA ASN A 133 -0.59 -1.62 12.26
C ASN A 133 -0.66 -0.98 13.65
N VAL A 134 0.30 -0.13 14.00
CA VAL A 134 0.35 0.50 15.33
C VAL A 134 -0.71 1.60 15.49
N THR A 135 -0.97 2.38 14.44
CA THR A 135 -1.92 3.52 14.48
C THR A 135 -3.34 3.14 14.07
N GLY A 136 -3.47 2.21 13.13
CA GLY A 136 -4.72 1.79 12.52
C GLY A 136 -5.44 0.70 13.32
N ARG A 137 -5.66 0.89 14.63
CA ARG A 137 -6.54 0.04 15.45
C ARG A 137 -8.00 0.16 14.96
N THR A 138 -8.30 -0.41 13.81
CA THR A 138 -9.62 -0.42 13.13
C THR A 138 -10.26 -1.80 13.17
N GLY A 139 -10.00 -2.59 14.22
CA GLY A 139 -10.70 -3.86 14.46
C GLY A 139 -10.40 -5.01 13.48
N HIS A 140 -9.39 -4.83 12.62
CA HIS A 140 -8.88 -5.83 11.69
C HIS A 140 -7.60 -6.51 12.24
N GLU A 141 -7.29 -7.71 11.76
CA GLU A 141 -6.00 -8.38 12.05
C GLU A 141 -4.83 -7.54 11.49
N ASP A 142 -3.67 -7.59 12.16
CA ASP A 142 -2.47 -6.87 11.71
C ASP A 142 -2.01 -7.35 10.33
N TYR A 143 -1.62 -6.40 9.47
CA TYR A 143 -1.05 -6.72 8.16
C TYR A 143 0.32 -7.35 8.31
N ARG A 144 0.55 -8.45 7.58
CA ARG A 144 1.84 -9.16 7.54
C ARG A 144 2.54 -8.99 6.21
N ILE A 145 3.86 -9.05 6.25
CA ILE A 145 4.70 -9.12 5.07
C ILE A 145 5.13 -10.58 4.90
N THR A 146 4.81 -11.19 3.76
CA THR A 146 5.09 -12.62 3.53
C THR A 146 6.58 -12.93 3.52
N ARG A 147 7.41 -11.94 3.16
CA ARG A 147 8.87 -12.04 3.16
C ARG A 147 9.46 -11.91 4.57
N PRO A 148 10.07 -12.97 5.13
CA PRO A 148 10.51 -12.97 6.53
C PRO A 148 11.55 -11.90 6.87
N ASP A 149 12.46 -11.60 5.95
CA ASP A 149 13.52 -10.62 6.15
C ASP A 149 12.98 -9.19 6.26
N VAL A 150 11.95 -8.88 5.46
CA VAL A 150 11.26 -7.59 5.50
C VAL A 150 10.26 -7.53 6.64
N ASP A 151 9.59 -8.64 6.94
CA ASP A 151 8.66 -8.73 8.07
C ASP A 151 9.37 -8.54 9.41
N HIS A 152 10.58 -9.09 9.57
CA HIS A 152 11.40 -8.83 10.74
C HIS A 152 11.72 -7.34 10.92
N HIS A 153 11.93 -6.61 9.81
CA HIS A 153 12.11 -5.17 9.86
C HIS A 153 10.82 -4.46 10.31
N ARG A 154 9.66 -4.86 9.76
CA ARG A 154 8.34 -4.36 10.20
C ARG A 154 8.16 -4.56 11.71
N GLU A 155 8.39 -5.76 12.24
CA GLU A 155 8.25 -6.05 13.67
C GLU A 155 9.15 -5.16 14.54
N GLY A 156 10.38 -4.93 14.08
CA GLY A 156 11.31 -3.99 14.73
C GLY A 156 10.75 -2.58 14.77
N SER A 157 10.28 -2.08 13.63
CA SER A 157 9.68 -0.75 13.50
C SER A 157 8.40 -0.62 14.32
N GLU A 158 7.57 -1.65 14.43
CA GLU A 158 6.37 -1.62 15.27
C GLU A 158 6.69 -1.46 16.76
N ARG A 159 7.73 -2.16 17.26
CA ARG A 159 8.16 -1.97 18.65
C ARG A 159 8.59 -0.52 18.88
N TYR A 160 9.43 0.00 17.99
CA TYR A 160 9.87 1.39 18.03
C TYR A 160 8.70 2.38 18.01
N TYR A 161 7.72 2.21 17.11
CA TYR A 161 6.58 3.13 17.01
C TYR A 161 5.63 3.03 18.21
N ARG A 162 5.43 1.85 18.79
CA ARG A 162 4.65 1.70 20.03
C ARG A 162 5.30 2.47 21.18
N ASP A 163 6.61 2.34 21.35
CA ASP A 163 7.36 3.06 22.39
C ASP A 163 7.33 4.57 22.15
N TYR A 164 7.50 5.01 20.89
CA TYR A 164 7.39 6.41 20.49
C TYR A 164 6.00 7.00 20.81
N ILE A 165 4.92 6.30 20.48
CA ILE A 165 3.56 6.76 20.79
C ILE A 165 3.34 6.79 22.29
N ALA A 166 3.77 5.76 23.03
CA ALA A 166 3.60 5.72 24.49
C ALA A 166 4.36 6.86 25.19
N ALA A 167 5.58 7.19 24.76
CA ALA A 167 6.36 8.29 25.29
C ALA A 167 5.68 9.65 25.04
N ASN A 168 5.19 9.87 23.81
CA ASN A 168 4.56 11.13 23.44
C ASN A 168 3.08 11.26 23.87
N SER A 169 2.45 10.16 24.31
CA SER A 169 1.08 10.21 24.87
C SER A 169 1.06 10.70 26.32
N ASN A 170 2.20 10.68 27.02
CA ASN A 170 2.29 11.12 28.42
C ASN A 170 2.50 12.65 28.57
N ASP A 171 2.80 13.36 27.49
CA ASP A 171 3.02 14.82 27.50
C ASP A 171 1.78 15.65 27.07
N ASP A 172 0.68 15.00 26.64
CA ASP A 172 -0.46 15.71 26.05
C ASP A 172 -1.83 15.23 26.55
N ALA A 173 -2.24 15.74 27.71
CA ALA A 173 -3.62 15.63 28.21
C ALA A 173 -4.60 16.56 27.47
N SER A 174 -4.31 17.01 26.24
CA SER A 174 -5.16 17.94 25.49
C SER A 174 -5.06 17.78 23.97
N LEU A 175 -5.25 16.56 23.44
CA LEU A 175 -5.56 16.40 22.01
C LEU A 175 -7.02 15.98 21.79
N PRO A 176 -7.74 16.64 20.84
CA PRO A 176 -9.07 16.20 20.42
C PRO A 176 -8.99 14.81 19.78
N PRO A 177 -10.12 14.07 19.69
CA PRO A 177 -10.14 12.70 19.16
C PRO A 177 -9.51 12.63 17.77
N PRO A 178 -8.94 11.48 17.38
CA PRO A 178 -8.14 11.37 16.17
C PRO A 178 -9.01 11.69 14.95
N GLU A 179 -8.78 12.87 14.36
CA GLU A 179 -9.24 13.15 13.02
C GLU A 179 -8.53 12.18 12.06
N GLN A 180 -9.36 11.44 11.32
CA GLN A 180 -8.97 10.68 10.14
C GLN A 180 -8.31 11.65 9.14
N ASP A 181 -7.28 11.19 8.43
CA ASP A 181 -6.43 11.94 7.45
C ASP A 181 -5.11 12.54 7.96
N LYS A 182 -4.36 11.83 8.81
CA LYS A 182 -2.93 12.12 8.98
C LYS A 182 -2.07 11.31 8.00
N ARG A 183 -1.69 11.99 6.91
CA ARG A 183 -0.55 11.68 6.03
C ARG A 183 0.63 11.17 6.87
N TRP A 184 1.17 10.01 6.55
CA TRP A 184 2.34 9.46 7.24
C TRP A 184 3.58 10.30 6.94
N GLU A 185 4.31 10.71 7.98
CA GLU A 185 5.65 11.28 7.86
C GLU A 185 6.65 10.36 8.56
N PRO A 186 7.71 9.91 7.87
CA PRO A 186 8.74 9.10 8.51
C PRO A 186 9.48 9.93 9.57
N PRO A 187 9.85 9.35 10.73
CA PRO A 187 10.68 10.06 11.69
C PRO A 187 12.07 10.33 11.07
N SER A 188 12.59 11.54 11.28
CA SER A 188 13.95 11.90 10.89
C SER A 188 14.97 11.01 11.59
N PRO A 189 15.97 10.47 10.88
CA PRO A 189 17.12 9.84 11.52
C PRO A 189 17.87 10.91 12.31
N GLY A 190 18.05 10.70 13.61
CA GLY A 190 19.01 11.46 14.42
C GLY A 190 20.45 11.11 14.09
#